data_AF-A0A399F532-F1
#
_entry.id   AF-A0A399F532-F1
#
_cell.length_a   1.000
_cell.length_b   1.000
_cell.length_c   1.000
_cell.angle_alpha   90.00
_cell.angle_beta   90.00
_cell.angle_gamma   90.00
#
_symmetry.space_group_name_H-M   'P 1'
#
loop_
_entity.id
_entity.type
_entity.pdbx_description
1 polymer ?
#
loop_
_entity_poly.entity_id
_entity_poly.type
_entity_poly.pdbx_seq_one_letter_code
_entity_poly.pdbx_strand_id
1 'polypeptide(L)'
;MARTKLSTSVLDAALGEFRRQLEYKAVWHRKHLAVIDRYFPSSKLCRECGTIHTALPLSDRVWTCGAVHDRDLNAARNIRAEGIHRIPVAVGHTETQNAWGAAVRPTHRRQSSLNPESHAL
;
A
#
# COMPACT_ATOMS: atom_id res chain seq x y z
N MET A 1 21.43 6.61 8.70
CA MET A 1 22.30 5.42 8.75
C MET A 1 21.53 4.26 9.37
N ALA A 2 21.46 3.11 8.67
CA ALA A 2 20.81 1.88 9.12
C ALA A 2 21.84 1.01 9.89
N ARG A 3 21.51 0.53 11.10
CA ARG A 3 22.47 -0.19 11.98
C ARG A 3 22.46 -1.71 11.82
N THR A 4 21.46 -2.29 11.17
CA THR A 4 21.28 -3.75 11.02
C THR A 4 20.84 -4.13 9.61
N LYS A 5 21.10 -5.37 9.18
CA LYS A 5 20.68 -5.90 7.87
C LYS A 5 19.17 -5.70 7.63
N LEU A 6 18.35 -5.97 8.65
CA LEU A 6 16.91 -5.75 8.59
C LEU A 6 16.55 -4.28 8.37
N SER A 7 17.22 -3.35 9.07
CA SER A 7 16.94 -1.92 8.91
C SER A 7 17.28 -1.42 7.51
N THR A 8 18.33 -1.94 6.88
CA THR A 8 18.66 -1.66 5.48
C THR A 8 17.55 -2.17 4.56
N SER A 9 17.13 -3.44 4.70
CA SER A 9 16.06 -4.00 3.87
C SER A 9 14.73 -3.23 4.00
N VAL A 10 14.39 -2.71 5.18
CA VAL A 10 13.19 -1.89 5.39
C VAL A 10 13.30 -0.53 4.69
N LEU A 11 14.48 0.08 4.69
CA LEU A 11 14.72 1.34 4.00
C LEU A 11 14.66 1.16 2.48
N ASP A 12 15.31 0.11 1.97
CA ASP A 12 15.33 -0.22 0.54
C ASP A 12 13.93 -0.54 0.01
N ALA A 13 13.05 -1.10 0.85
CA ALA A 13 11.66 -1.38 0.49
C ALA A 13 10.80 -0.11 0.30
N ALA A 14 11.26 1.07 0.73
CA ALA A 14 10.58 2.36 0.53
C ALA A 14 9.08 2.36 0.88
N LEU A 15 8.69 1.72 2.00
CA LEU A 15 7.29 1.50 2.38
C LEU A 15 6.44 2.79 2.48
N GLY A 16 7.06 3.92 2.80
CA GLY A 16 6.40 5.23 2.79
C GLY A 16 5.97 5.67 1.39
N GLU A 17 6.83 5.49 0.39
CA GLU A 17 6.50 5.79 -1.01
C GLU A 17 5.46 4.80 -1.55
N PHE A 18 5.58 3.51 -1.19
CA PHE A 18 4.57 2.52 -1.52
C PHE A 18 3.17 2.93 -1.02
N ARG A 19 3.07 3.38 0.23
CA ARG A 19 1.82 3.92 0.79
C ARG A 19 1.33 5.15 0.03
N ARG A 20 2.20 6.12 -0.26
CA ARG A 20 1.84 7.33 -1.02
C ARG A 20 1.25 7.00 -2.40
N GLN A 21 1.85 6.02 -3.09
CA GLN A 21 1.35 5.54 -4.38
C GLN A 21 -0.01 4.86 -4.26
N LEU A 22 -0.24 4.06 -3.21
CA LEU A 22 -1.54 3.47 -2.93
C LEU A 22 -2.61 4.53 -2.66
N GLU A 23 -2.32 5.54 -1.84
CA GLU A 23 -3.23 6.64 -1.54
C GLU A 23 -3.64 7.38 -2.82
N TYR A 24 -2.65 7.80 -3.63
CA TYR A 24 -2.89 8.45 -4.91
C TYR A 24 -3.74 7.60 -5.86
N LYS A 25 -3.37 6.32 -6.06
CA LYS A 25 -4.09 5.43 -6.98
C LYS A 25 -5.48 5.07 -6.47
N ALA A 26 -5.66 4.93 -5.16
CA ALA A 26 -6.98 4.68 -4.57
C ALA A 26 -7.92 5.84 -4.88
N VAL A 27 -7.48 7.08 -4.69
CA VAL A 27 -8.26 8.27 -5.06
C VAL A 27 -8.56 8.29 -6.56
N TRP A 28 -7.56 8.03 -7.41
CA TRP A 28 -7.74 7.99 -8.87
C TRP A 28 -8.81 6.96 -9.29
N HIS A 29 -8.84 5.79 -8.65
CA HIS A 29 -9.80 4.73 -8.93
C HIS A 29 -11.10 4.81 -8.10
N ARG A 30 -11.33 5.91 -7.36
CA ARG A 30 -12.47 6.08 -6.44
C ARG A 30 -12.63 4.89 -5.48
N LYS A 31 -11.51 4.39 -4.95
CA LYS A 31 -11.44 3.32 -3.95
C LYS A 31 -11.09 3.88 -2.58
N HIS A 32 -11.49 3.16 -1.53
CA HIS A 32 -11.09 3.46 -0.17
C HIS A 32 -9.81 2.72 0.18
N LEU A 33 -8.89 3.43 0.82
CA LEU A 33 -7.72 2.84 1.46
C LEU A 33 -7.88 2.97 2.97
N ALA A 34 -7.97 1.83 3.67
CA ALA A 34 -7.97 1.78 5.12
C ALA A 34 -6.55 1.52 5.63
N VAL A 35 -6.10 2.37 6.56
CA VAL A 35 -4.81 2.20 7.23
C VAL A 35 -5.07 1.71 8.65
N ILE A 36 -4.53 0.55 8.98
CA ILE A 36 -4.60 -0.03 10.32
C ILE A 36 -3.48 0.50 11.21
N ASP A 37 -3.60 0.26 12.52
CA ASP A 37 -2.57 0.69 13.48
C ASP A 37 -1.21 0.00 13.21
N ARG A 38 -0.12 0.75 13.43
CA ARG A 38 1.25 0.28 13.22
C ARG A 38 1.61 -0.90 14.13
N TYR A 39 1.09 -0.92 15.35
CA TYR A 39 1.41 -1.91 16.38
C TYR A 39 0.36 -3.02 16.46
N PHE A 40 -0.59 -3.07 15.51
CA PHE A 40 -1.55 -4.16 15.43
C PHE A 40 -0.80 -5.51 15.24
N PRO A 41 -1.00 -6.50 16.13
CA PRO A 41 -0.21 -7.72 16.17
C PRO A 41 -0.65 -8.74 15.09
N SER A 42 -0.75 -8.34 13.82
CA SER A 42 -1.34 -9.13 12.73
C SER A 42 -0.72 -10.53 12.57
N SER A 43 0.60 -10.64 12.66
CA SER A 43 1.33 -11.90 12.49
C SER A 43 1.36 -12.78 13.74
N LYS A 44 1.11 -12.20 14.92
CA LYS A 44 1.16 -12.86 16.23
C LYS A 44 -0.23 -13.24 16.76
N LEU A 45 -1.26 -12.54 16.30
CA LEU A 45 -2.66 -12.81 16.65
C LEU A 45 -3.13 -14.06 15.92
N CYS A 46 -3.51 -15.08 16.68
CA CYS A 46 -4.19 -16.25 16.16
C CYS A 46 -5.58 -15.85 15.68
N ARG A 47 -5.87 -16.02 14.39
CA ARG A 47 -7.21 -15.72 13.86
C ARG A 47 -8.30 -16.64 14.41
N GLU A 48 -7.95 -17.88 14.72
CA GLU A 48 -8.93 -18.91 15.13
C GLU A 48 -9.25 -18.85 16.63
N CYS A 49 -8.25 -18.57 17.44
CA CYS A 49 -8.31 -18.66 18.90
C CYS A 49 -8.15 -17.31 19.61
N GLY A 50 -7.77 -16.25 18.90
CA GLY A 50 -7.63 -14.89 19.45
C GLY A 50 -6.39 -14.69 20.34
N THR A 51 -5.62 -15.73 20.63
CA THR A 51 -4.39 -15.63 21.45
C THR A 51 -3.30 -14.88 20.69
N ILE A 52 -2.55 -14.03 21.41
CA ILE A 52 -1.39 -13.33 20.86
C ILE A 52 -0.11 -14.09 21.27
N HIS A 53 0.61 -14.62 20.28
CA HIS A 53 1.94 -15.21 20.49
C HIS A 53 3.00 -14.13 20.66
N THR A 54 3.21 -13.66 21.88
CA THR A 54 4.12 -12.55 22.21
C THR A 54 5.58 -12.85 21.82
N ALA A 55 6.03 -14.09 22.03
CA ALA A 55 7.39 -14.56 21.81
C ALA A 55 7.64 -15.21 20.43
N LEU A 56 6.90 -14.82 19.39
CA LEU A 56 7.08 -15.35 18.04
C LEU A 56 8.32 -14.71 17.34
N PRO A 57 9.42 -15.45 17.08
CA PRO A 57 10.64 -14.94 16.44
C PRO A 57 10.47 -14.74 14.93
N LEU A 58 11.13 -13.78 14.29
CA LEU A 58 10.95 -13.50 12.85
C LEU A 58 11.31 -14.69 11.92
N SER A 59 12.10 -15.66 12.36
CA SER A 59 12.43 -16.88 11.61
C SER A 59 11.24 -17.83 11.41
N ASP A 60 10.26 -17.81 12.30
CA ASP A 60 9.29 -18.92 12.42
C ASP A 60 8.11 -18.75 11.44
N ARG A 61 8.35 -19.01 10.15
CA ARG A 61 7.36 -18.81 9.09
C ARG A 61 6.06 -19.62 9.30
N VAL A 62 6.15 -20.72 10.04
CA VAL A 62 5.02 -21.56 10.44
C VAL A 62 5.01 -21.71 11.96
N TRP A 63 3.83 -21.61 12.58
CA TRP A 63 3.65 -21.76 14.04
C TRP A 63 2.29 -22.39 14.39
N THR A 64 2.17 -22.88 15.61
CA THR A 64 0.98 -23.63 16.07
C THR A 64 0.49 -23.12 17.42
N CYS A 65 -0.83 -22.99 17.55
CA CYS A 65 -1.51 -22.62 18.81
C CYS A 65 -2.82 -23.40 19.05
N GLY A 66 -3.00 -24.51 18.31
CA GLY A 66 -4.24 -25.27 18.19
C GLY A 66 -4.53 -25.65 16.73
N ALA A 67 -4.10 -24.80 15.80
CA ALA A 67 -4.00 -25.05 14.37
C ALA A 67 -2.62 -24.62 13.84
N VAL A 68 -2.24 -25.14 12.68
CA VAL A 68 -0.99 -24.77 12.00
C VAL A 68 -1.23 -23.51 11.16
N HIS A 69 -0.40 -22.50 11.37
CA HIS A 69 -0.50 -21.21 10.69
C HIS A 69 0.74 -20.90 9.87
N ASP A 70 0.55 -20.58 8.58
CA ASP A 70 1.51 -19.75 7.85
C ASP A 70 1.40 -18.32 8.34
N ARG A 71 2.53 -17.73 8.75
CA ARG A 71 2.55 -16.41 9.37
C ARG A 71 2.03 -15.31 8.46
N ASP A 72 2.43 -15.33 7.20
CA ASP A 72 2.12 -14.25 6.27
C ASP A 72 0.64 -14.33 5.85
N LEU A 73 0.11 -15.54 5.66
CA LEU A 73 -1.31 -15.78 5.41
C LEU A 73 -2.18 -15.39 6.62
N ASN A 74 -1.77 -15.73 7.83
CA ASN A 74 -2.46 -15.32 9.04
C ASN A 74 -2.47 -13.78 9.18
N ALA A 75 -1.31 -13.15 8.98
CA ALA A 75 -1.19 -11.69 9.00
C ALA A 75 -2.11 -11.04 7.96
N ALA A 76 -2.13 -11.52 6.72
CA ALA A 76 -2.99 -10.99 5.67
C ALA A 76 -4.49 -11.09 6.03
N ARG A 77 -4.92 -12.23 6.60
CA ARG A 77 -6.30 -12.43 7.05
C ARG A 77 -6.70 -11.49 8.18
N ASN A 78 -5.79 -11.27 9.14
CA ASN A 78 -6.02 -10.35 10.26
C ASN A 78 -6.04 -8.89 9.81
N ILE A 79 -5.12 -8.48 8.92
CA ILE A 79 -5.10 -7.13 8.33
C ILE A 79 -6.39 -6.85 7.57
N ARG A 80 -6.89 -7.82 6.80
CA ARG A 80 -8.17 -7.68 6.09
C ARG A 80 -9.33 -7.46 7.06
N ALA A 81 -9.42 -8.26 8.12
CA ALA A 81 -10.48 -8.14 9.10
C ALA A 81 -10.45 -6.76 9.79
N GLU A 82 -9.29 -6.35 10.30
CA GLU A 82 -9.11 -5.04 10.94
C GLU A 82 -9.39 -3.89 9.95
N GLY A 83 -8.92 -4.01 8.71
CA GLY A 83 -9.18 -3.02 7.67
C GLY A 83 -10.66 -2.83 7.36
N ILE A 84 -11.44 -3.92 7.32
CA ILE A 84 -12.91 -3.86 7.15
C ILE A 84 -13.56 -3.17 8.35
N HIS A 85 -13.14 -3.48 9.57
CA HIS A 85 -13.66 -2.82 10.78
C HIS A 85 -13.40 -1.31 10.81
N ARG A 86 -12.32 -0.84 10.16
CA ARG A 86 -11.97 0.59 10.09
C ARG A 86 -12.71 1.36 9.00
N ILE A 87 -13.33 0.69 8.02
CA ILE A 87 -14.10 1.36 6.96
C ILE A 87 -15.53 1.59 7.49
N PRO A 88 -15.97 2.85 7.68
CA PRO A 88 -17.35 3.11 8.05
C PRO A 88 -18.30 2.64 6.93
N VAL A 89 -19.27 1.82 7.29
CA VAL A 89 -20.24 1.17 6.39
C VAL A 89 -21.07 2.19 5.57
N ALA A 90 -21.07 3.47 5.95
CA ALA A 90 -21.88 4.53 5.36
C ALA A 90 -21.19 5.36 4.25
N VAL A 91 -19.97 5.04 3.82
CA VAL A 91 -19.38 5.75 2.67
C VAL A 91 -20.04 5.21 1.39
N GLY A 92 -21.13 5.88 1.01
CA GLY A 92 -21.93 5.55 -0.18
C GLY A 92 -21.05 5.38 -1.42
N HIS A 93 -21.41 4.40 -2.24
CA HIS A 93 -20.72 4.10 -3.49
C HIS A 93 -20.69 5.36 -4.37
N THR A 94 -19.49 5.82 -4.76
CA THR A 94 -19.37 6.58 -6.00
C THR A 94 -19.39 5.56 -7.13
N GLU A 95 -20.42 5.64 -7.98
CA GLU A 95 -20.53 4.84 -9.19
C GLU A 95 -19.20 4.85 -9.94
N THR A 96 -18.73 3.65 -10.31
CA THR A 96 -17.44 3.48 -10.97
C THR A 96 -17.59 3.89 -12.44
N GLN A 97 -17.49 5.19 -12.72
CA GLN A 97 -17.22 5.66 -14.08
C GLN A 97 -15.73 5.51 -14.35
N ASN A 98 -15.37 4.40 -14.98
CA ASN A 98 -14.00 4.08 -15.37
C ASN A 98 -13.57 5.02 -16.51
N ALA A 99 -13.06 6.20 -16.21
CA ALA A 99 -12.26 6.95 -17.18
C ALA A 99 -10.86 6.32 -17.21
N TRP A 100 -10.67 5.32 -18.07
CA TRP A 100 -9.34 4.83 -18.42
C TRP A 100 -8.57 5.99 -19.06
N GLY A 101 -7.64 6.58 -18.30
CA GLY A 101 -6.83 7.69 -18.77
C GLY A 101 -6.10 7.25 -20.04
N ALA A 102 -6.34 7.96 -21.14
CA ALA A 102 -5.61 7.77 -22.38
C ALA A 102 -4.10 7.75 -22.10
N ALA A 103 -3.37 6.93 -22.85
CA ALA A 103 -1.92 6.81 -22.73
C ALA A 103 -1.25 8.15 -23.10
N VAL A 104 -1.08 9.04 -22.13
CA VAL A 104 -0.27 10.25 -22.30
C VAL A 104 1.20 9.85 -22.19
N ARG A 105 1.78 9.37 -23.30
CA ARG A 105 3.24 9.44 -23.47
C ARG A 105 3.60 10.90 -23.72
N PRO A 106 4.47 11.54 -22.92
CA PRO A 106 4.95 12.88 -23.24
C PRO A 106 5.73 12.81 -24.55
N THR A 107 5.21 13.38 -25.63
CA THR A 107 6.01 13.58 -26.83
C THR A 107 7.10 14.58 -26.48
N HIS A 108 8.37 14.15 -26.52
CA HIS A 108 9.52 15.01 -26.35
C HIS A 108 9.59 16.00 -27.54
N ARG A 109 8.85 17.11 -27.43
CA ARG A 109 8.88 18.19 -28.43
C ARG A 109 10.21 18.92 -28.30
N ARG A 110 11.17 18.61 -29.17
CA ARG A 110 12.33 19.47 -29.42
C ARG A 110 11.79 20.86 -29.79
N GLN A 111 12.06 21.86 -28.96
CA GLN A 111 11.82 23.26 -29.32
C GLN A 111 12.84 23.63 -30.40
N SER A 112 12.41 23.69 -31.65
CA SER A 112 13.16 24.41 -32.69
C SER A 112 12.86 25.90 -32.51
N SER A 113 13.86 26.66 -32.07
CA SER A 113 13.86 28.11 -32.05
C SER A 113 13.67 28.65 -33.47
N LEU A 114 12.54 29.29 -33.75
CA LEU A 114 12.38 30.15 -34.92
C LEU A 114 12.78 31.58 -34.48
N ASN A 115 13.82 32.12 -35.12
CA ASN A 115 14.23 33.51 -34.97
C ASN A 115 13.13 34.45 -35.49
N PRO A 116 12.93 35.62 -34.87
CA PRO A 116 12.07 36.66 -35.41
C PRO A 116 12.88 37.50 -36.41
N GLU A 117 12.34 37.87 -37.57
CA GLU A 117 12.51 39.20 -38.19
C GLU A 117 11.60 39.36 -39.44
N SER A 118 11.14 40.60 -39.61
CA SER A 118 10.70 41.30 -40.83
C SER A 118 9.20 41.52 -41.10
N HIS A 119 8.91 42.81 -41.33
CA HIS A 119 7.73 43.48 -41.89
C HIS A 119 6.75 44.15 -40.93
N ALA A 120 7.19 45.32 -40.42
CA ALA A 120 6.32 46.47 -40.21
C ALA A 120 5.95 47.09 -41.58
N LEU A 121 4.69 47.52 -41.70
CA LEU A 121 4.23 48.51 -42.68
C LEU A 121 4.57 49.91 -42.18
#